data_AF-F3UPK1-F1
#
_entry.id   AF-F3UPK1-F1
#
_cell.length_a   1.000
_cell.length_b   1.000
_cell.length_c   1.000
_cell.angle_alpha   90.00
_cell.angle_beta   90.00
_cell.angle_gamma   90.00
#
_symmetry.space_group_name_H-M   'P 1'
#
loop_
_entity.id
_entity.type
_entity.pdbx_description
1 polymer ?
#
loop_
_entity_poly.entity_id
_entity_poly.type
_entity_poly.pdbx_seq_one_letter_code
_entity_poly.pdbx_strand_id
1 'polypeptide(L)'
;MKETMSLLYSEWLKIRSTKAFKVSLAFMLLLVPVVSWLEGRQYLSIGLDATPETVPGLAEAIDPLEYLGLNGASMAGMVLVILAGILGAMEFQSHSLRTSLLTCNNRLKLLVGKLMTFTCFSLATSFLSIYFSYMAMHLALGKEGLDPILLNQAAWSLILWKTLSLTLLGILSFLLGLLARTMLVPLLFLVPQIYNLGNYLAAHTSWGAYLPQPAGELFTATPTSQYANNPLQGLLILGAWLLVIGGMTSLRFLKTDLGGRY
;
A
#
# COMPACT_ATOMS: atom_id res chain seq x y z
N MET A 1 7.04 -24.49 -16.95
CA MET A 1 6.70 -23.15 -17.48
C MET A 1 5.24 -23.01 -17.89
N LYS A 2 4.66 -23.92 -18.68
CA LYS A 2 3.26 -23.78 -19.13
C LYS A 2 2.24 -23.79 -17.97
N GLU A 3 2.43 -24.67 -17.00
CA GLU A 3 1.58 -24.77 -15.79
C GLU A 3 1.68 -23.56 -14.86
N THR A 4 2.88 -22.97 -14.72
CA THR A 4 3.08 -21.79 -13.87
C THR A 4 2.44 -20.56 -14.51
N MET A 5 2.52 -20.43 -15.83
CA MET A 5 1.87 -19.34 -16.57
C MET A 5 0.34 -19.45 -16.54
N SER A 6 -0.22 -20.66 -16.70
CA SER A 6 -1.68 -20.87 -16.59
C SER A 6 -2.19 -20.60 -15.18
N LEU A 7 -1.41 -20.95 -14.14
CA LEU A 7 -1.73 -20.61 -12.76
C LEU A 7 -1.79 -19.09 -12.55
N LEU A 8 -0.74 -18.36 -12.93
CA LEU A 8 -0.70 -16.90 -12.78
C LEU A 8 -1.86 -16.23 -13.54
N TYR A 9 -2.15 -16.70 -14.76
CA TYR A 9 -3.27 -16.20 -15.55
C TYR A 9 -4.63 -16.45 -14.89
N SER A 10 -4.84 -17.65 -14.32
CA SER A 10 -6.07 -17.97 -13.62
C SER A 10 -6.27 -17.09 -12.37
N GLU A 11 -5.21 -16.85 -11.61
CA GLU A 11 -5.24 -15.98 -10.43
C GLU A 11 -5.49 -14.52 -10.83
N TRP A 12 -4.89 -14.07 -11.93
CA TRP A 12 -5.15 -12.75 -12.49
C TRP A 12 -6.62 -12.55 -12.88
N LEU A 13 -7.22 -13.52 -13.55
CA LEU A 13 -8.64 -13.46 -13.92
C LEU A 13 -9.57 -13.41 -12.69
N LYS A 14 -9.24 -14.14 -11.61
CA LYS A 14 -10.00 -14.08 -10.35
C LYS A 14 -9.95 -12.68 -9.74
N ILE A 15 -8.75 -12.10 -9.65
CA ILE A 15 -8.58 -10.75 -9.12
C ILE A 15 -9.38 -9.74 -9.96
N ARG A 16 -9.21 -9.77 -11.29
CA ARG A 16 -9.88 -8.84 -12.22
C ARG A 16 -11.41 -8.97 -12.24
N SER A 17 -11.94 -10.18 -12.02
CA SER A 17 -13.39 -10.42 -12.02
C SER A 17 -14.09 -9.95 -10.73
N THR A 18 -13.33 -9.71 -9.66
CA THR A 18 -13.88 -9.31 -8.37
C THR A 18 -14.39 -7.86 -8.40
N LYS A 19 -15.60 -7.62 -7.87
CA LYS A 19 -16.18 -6.26 -7.79
C LYS A 19 -15.31 -5.31 -6.97
N ALA A 20 -14.80 -5.78 -5.82
CA ALA A 20 -13.90 -5.02 -4.95
C ALA A 20 -12.68 -4.49 -5.72
N PHE A 21 -12.07 -5.32 -6.58
CA PHE A 21 -10.95 -4.90 -7.42
C PHE A 21 -11.29 -3.72 -8.34
N LYS A 22 -12.41 -3.80 -9.07
CA LYS A 22 -12.83 -2.74 -10.00
C LYS A 22 -13.10 -1.43 -9.27
N VAL A 23 -13.75 -1.50 -8.11
CA VAL A 23 -14.03 -0.34 -7.26
C VAL A 23 -12.73 0.24 -6.71
N SER A 24 -11.86 -0.57 -6.11
CA SER A 24 -10.57 -0.13 -5.58
C SER A 24 -9.68 0.52 -6.65
N LEU A 25 -9.66 -0.05 -7.86
CA LEU A 25 -8.91 0.52 -8.98
C LEU A 25 -9.47 1.90 -9.40
N ALA A 26 -10.80 2.04 -9.46
CA ALA A 26 -11.42 3.32 -9.75
C ALA A 26 -11.10 4.37 -8.66
N PHE A 27 -11.14 3.98 -7.39
CA PHE A 27 -10.74 4.85 -6.28
C PHE A 27 -9.27 5.29 -6.38
N MET A 28 -8.36 4.35 -6.61
CA MET A 28 -6.93 4.65 -6.70
C MET A 28 -6.55 5.51 -7.91
N LEU A 29 -7.22 5.32 -9.05
CA LEU A 29 -6.86 6.01 -10.29
C LEU A 29 -7.65 7.30 -10.52
N LEU A 30 -8.79 7.50 -9.86
CA LEU A 30 -9.62 8.69 -10.01
C LEU A 30 -9.69 9.51 -8.73
N LEU A 31 -10.09 8.89 -7.62
CA LEU A 31 -10.32 9.63 -6.38
C LEU A 31 -9.01 10.14 -5.77
N VAL A 32 -7.97 9.30 -5.73
CA VAL A 32 -6.66 9.71 -5.18
C VAL A 32 -6.07 10.91 -5.94
N PRO A 33 -6.00 10.92 -7.30
CA PRO A 33 -5.56 12.11 -8.02
C PRO A 33 -6.43 13.34 -7.82
N VAL A 34 -7.75 13.19 -7.70
CA VAL A 34 -8.66 14.32 -7.42
C VAL A 34 -8.38 14.92 -6.05
N VAL A 35 -8.12 14.11 -5.03
CA VAL A 35 -7.74 14.60 -3.70
C VAL A 35 -6.41 15.35 -3.76
N SER A 36 -5.40 14.79 -4.43
CA SER A 36 -4.11 15.48 -4.60
C SER A 36 -4.22 16.79 -5.36
N TRP A 37 -5.12 16.87 -6.34
CA TRP A 37 -5.39 18.12 -7.03
C TRP A 37 -6.03 19.17 -6.10
N LEU A 38 -6.97 18.76 -5.24
CA LEU A 38 -7.57 19.64 -4.23
C LEU A 38 -6.55 20.13 -3.21
N GLU A 39 -5.70 19.23 -2.71
CA GLU A 39 -4.58 19.58 -1.82
C GLU A 39 -3.67 20.61 -2.48
N GLY A 40 -3.31 20.42 -3.76
CA GLY A 40 -2.50 21.39 -4.52
C GLY A 40 -3.12 22.78 -4.62
N ARG A 41 -4.45 22.86 -4.82
CA ARG A 41 -5.16 24.15 -4.79
C ARG A 41 -5.15 24.80 -3.41
N GLN A 42 -5.23 24.00 -2.35
CA GLN A 42 -5.13 24.52 -0.98
C GLN A 42 -3.74 25.08 -0.70
N TYR A 43 -2.68 24.37 -1.06
CA TYR A 43 -1.30 24.87 -0.89
C TYR A 43 -1.07 26.19 -1.63
N LEU A 44 -1.58 26.33 -2.87
CA LEU A 44 -1.51 27.61 -3.59
C LEU A 44 -2.26 28.76 -2.90
N SER A 45 -3.38 28.47 -2.22
CA SER A 45 -4.15 29.51 -1.53
C SER A 45 -3.47 30.03 -0.27
N ILE A 46 -2.61 29.22 0.34
CA ILE A 46 -1.85 29.55 1.55
C ILE A 46 -0.48 30.15 1.18
N GLY A 47 0.07 29.77 0.03
CA GLY A 47 1.41 30.14 -0.44
C GLY A 47 2.44 29.07 -0.05
N LEU A 48 3.35 28.72 -0.96
CA LEU A 48 4.29 27.61 -0.78
C LEU A 48 5.36 27.86 0.28
N ASP A 49 5.65 29.12 0.57
CA ASP A 49 6.60 29.53 1.62
C ASP A 49 5.92 29.64 3.00
N ALA A 50 4.67 29.17 3.14
CA ALA A 50 3.95 29.28 4.39
C ALA A 50 4.55 28.37 5.47
N THR A 51 4.99 29.01 6.54
CA THR A 51 5.40 28.38 7.79
C THR A 51 4.39 28.67 8.89
N PRO A 52 4.37 27.87 9.99
CA PRO A 52 3.53 28.14 11.16
C PRO A 52 3.71 29.54 11.77
N GLU A 53 4.87 30.18 11.54
CA GLU A 53 5.16 31.55 11.96
C GLU A 53 4.47 32.61 11.08
N THR A 54 4.28 32.31 9.80
CA THR A 54 3.65 33.23 8.82
C THR A 54 2.13 33.09 8.74
N VAL A 55 1.60 31.88 8.95
CA VAL A 55 0.16 31.59 8.86
C VAL A 55 -0.30 30.92 10.16
N PRO A 56 -1.04 31.65 11.03
CA PRO A 56 -1.59 31.08 12.26
C PRO A 56 -2.58 29.96 11.92
N GLY A 57 -2.29 28.73 12.34
CA GLY A 57 -3.13 27.54 12.10
C GLY A 57 -2.47 26.44 11.26
N LEU A 58 -1.29 26.68 10.68
CA LEU A 58 -0.47 25.60 10.11
C LEU A 58 0.16 24.77 11.24
N ALA A 59 -0.06 23.45 11.22
CA ALA A 59 0.56 22.53 12.17
C ALA A 59 2.06 22.33 11.87
N GLU A 60 2.41 22.25 10.58
CA GLU A 60 3.76 22.04 10.08
C GLU A 60 3.99 22.93 8.85
N ALA A 61 5.26 23.20 8.52
CA ALA A 61 5.62 23.91 7.30
C ALA A 61 5.28 23.07 6.07
N ILE A 62 4.98 23.73 4.94
CA ILE A 62 4.73 23.01 3.68
C ILE A 62 6.00 22.28 3.24
N ASP A 63 5.83 21.04 2.82
CA ASP A 63 6.93 20.21 2.35
C ASP A 63 7.59 20.76 1.08
N PRO A 64 8.89 20.45 0.85
CA PRO A 64 9.54 20.80 -0.40
C PRO A 64 8.78 20.26 -1.61
N LEU A 65 8.88 20.99 -2.72
CA LEU A 65 8.10 20.77 -3.94
C LEU A 65 8.15 19.32 -4.47
N GLU A 66 9.26 18.61 -4.25
CA GLU A 66 9.52 17.24 -4.70
C GLU A 66 8.74 16.16 -3.91
N TYR A 67 8.28 16.49 -2.70
CA TYR A 67 7.51 15.59 -1.84
C TYR A 67 6.00 15.81 -1.98
N LEU A 68 5.61 16.94 -2.55
CA LEU A 68 4.21 17.28 -2.75
C LEU A 68 3.52 16.27 -3.68
N GLY A 69 2.35 15.81 -3.26
CA GLY A 69 1.58 14.76 -3.96
C GLY A 69 1.79 13.35 -3.38
N LEU A 70 2.88 13.10 -2.64
CA LEU A 70 3.06 11.83 -1.93
C LEU A 70 2.09 11.67 -0.75
N ASN A 71 1.68 12.80 -0.14
CA ASN A 71 0.70 12.80 0.93
C ASN A 71 -0.68 12.35 0.43
N GLY A 72 -1.22 12.94 -0.63
CA GLY A 72 -2.46 12.46 -1.23
C GLY A 72 -2.38 10.98 -1.68
N ALA A 73 -1.21 10.52 -2.14
CA ALA A 73 -0.99 9.12 -2.46
C ALA A 73 -1.05 8.17 -1.23
N SER A 74 -0.94 8.67 0.01
CA SER A 74 -1.13 7.86 1.22
C SER A 74 -2.54 7.25 1.31
N MET A 75 -3.57 7.93 0.76
CA MET A 75 -4.92 7.39 0.66
C MET A 75 -4.98 6.12 -0.19
N ALA A 76 -4.13 6.00 -1.22
CA ALA A 76 -4.03 4.78 -2.02
C ALA A 76 -3.59 3.58 -1.16
N GLY A 77 -2.74 3.81 -0.15
CA GLY A 77 -2.32 2.79 0.81
C GLY A 77 -3.50 2.17 1.55
N MET A 78 -4.45 2.98 2.02
CA MET A 78 -5.66 2.49 2.69
C MET A 78 -6.51 1.62 1.76
N VAL A 79 -6.78 2.09 0.54
CA VAL A 79 -7.57 1.33 -0.44
C VAL A 79 -6.89 0.02 -0.80
N LEU A 80 -5.56 0.01 -0.94
CA LEU A 80 -4.78 -1.18 -1.27
C LEU A 80 -4.82 -2.20 -0.14
N VAL A 81 -4.62 -1.76 1.10
CA VAL A 81 -4.65 -2.63 2.29
C VAL A 81 -6.03 -3.27 2.45
N ILE A 82 -7.11 -2.53 2.24
CA ILE A 82 -8.47 -3.09 2.30
C ILE A 82 -8.67 -4.15 1.20
N LEU A 83 -8.33 -3.82 -0.05
CA LEU A 83 -8.42 -4.75 -1.18
C LEU A 83 -7.61 -6.02 -0.93
N ALA A 84 -6.37 -5.86 -0.47
CA ALA A 84 -5.45 -6.95 -0.18
C ALA A 84 -5.99 -7.89 0.90
N GLY A 85 -6.54 -7.34 1.99
CA GLY A 85 -7.16 -8.12 3.05
C GLY A 85 -8.38 -8.91 2.57
N ILE A 86 -9.22 -8.31 1.71
CA ILE A 86 -10.36 -8.97 1.08
C ILE A 86 -9.88 -10.12 0.19
N LEU A 87 -8.94 -9.86 -0.72
CA LEU A 87 -8.41 -10.88 -1.64
C LEU A 87 -7.76 -12.05 -0.90
N GLY A 88 -7.05 -11.78 0.21
CA GLY A 88 -6.46 -12.83 1.04
C GLY A 88 -7.52 -13.70 1.75
N ALA A 89 -8.61 -13.09 2.20
CA ALA A 89 -9.69 -13.81 2.90
C ALA A 89 -10.65 -14.56 1.96
N MET A 90 -10.86 -14.06 0.73
CA MET A 90 -11.82 -14.61 -0.24
C MET A 90 -11.54 -16.08 -0.61
N GLU A 91 -10.31 -16.54 -0.48
CA GLU A 91 -9.93 -17.94 -0.76
C GLU A 91 -10.67 -18.95 0.12
N PHE A 92 -10.96 -18.57 1.35
CA PHE A 92 -11.65 -19.42 2.31
C PHE A 92 -13.18 -19.34 2.19
N GLN A 93 -13.68 -18.53 1.26
CA GLN A 93 -15.10 -18.39 0.96
C GLN A 93 -15.47 -19.23 -0.27
N SER A 94 -16.73 -19.67 -0.34
CA SER A 94 -17.33 -20.29 -1.54
C SER A 94 -16.58 -21.50 -2.11
N HIS A 95 -15.85 -22.25 -1.28
CA HIS A 95 -15.05 -23.42 -1.68
C HIS A 95 -13.98 -23.16 -2.76
N SER A 96 -13.60 -21.89 -3.01
CA SER A 96 -12.66 -21.49 -4.07
C SER A 96 -11.28 -22.15 -3.93
N LEU A 97 -10.81 -22.33 -2.70
CA LEU A 97 -9.51 -22.94 -2.46
C LEU A 97 -9.53 -24.45 -2.74
N ARG A 98 -10.67 -25.14 -2.62
CA ARG A 98 -10.79 -26.56 -3.00
C ARG A 98 -10.69 -26.73 -4.51
N THR A 99 -11.41 -25.92 -5.28
CA THR A 99 -11.34 -25.98 -6.75
C THR A 99 -9.95 -25.65 -7.26
N SER A 100 -9.25 -24.72 -6.61
CA SER A 100 -7.87 -24.35 -6.95
C SER A 100 -6.85 -25.46 -6.64
N LEU A 101 -7.09 -26.29 -5.62
CA LEU A 101 -6.23 -27.43 -5.31
C LEU A 101 -6.53 -28.67 -6.14
N LEU A 102 -7.76 -28.82 -6.65
CA LEU A 102 -8.07 -29.85 -7.63
C LEU A 102 -7.33 -29.62 -8.95
N THR A 103 -7.10 -28.35 -9.33
CA THR A 103 -6.34 -28.00 -10.53
C THR A 103 -4.83 -27.93 -10.28
N CYS A 104 -4.39 -27.56 -9.08
CA CYS A 104 -2.99 -27.55 -8.69
C CYS A 104 -2.77 -28.32 -7.37
N ASN A 105 -2.29 -29.56 -7.48
CA ASN A 105 -2.09 -30.43 -6.31
C ASN A 105 -0.96 -29.93 -5.36
N ASN A 106 -0.08 -29.03 -5.83
CA ASN A 106 1.01 -28.51 -5.02
C ASN A 106 0.63 -27.18 -4.33
N ARG A 107 0.36 -27.28 -3.02
CA ARG A 107 -0.03 -26.15 -2.15
C ARG A 107 0.99 -25.01 -2.15
N LEU A 108 2.29 -25.32 -2.13
CA LEU A 108 3.35 -24.29 -2.16
C LEU A 108 3.34 -23.54 -3.49
N LYS A 109 3.22 -24.26 -4.61
CA LYS A 109 3.16 -23.62 -5.94
C LYS A 109 1.94 -22.71 -6.07
N LEU A 110 0.79 -23.13 -5.53
CA LEU A 110 -0.42 -22.31 -5.51
C LEU A 110 -0.22 -21.03 -4.68
N LEU A 111 0.34 -21.14 -3.47
CA LEU A 111 0.60 -19.99 -2.60
C LEU A 111 1.58 -18.99 -3.23
N VAL A 112 2.70 -19.49 -3.78
CA VAL A 112 3.70 -18.66 -4.45
C VAL A 112 3.11 -17.99 -5.70
N GLY A 113 2.32 -18.71 -6.50
CA GLY A 113 1.64 -18.15 -7.66
C GLY A 113 0.70 -17.01 -7.27
N LYS A 114 -0.09 -17.18 -6.21
CA LYS A 114 -0.96 -16.11 -5.67
C LYS A 114 -0.17 -14.89 -5.21
N LEU A 115 0.88 -15.10 -4.42
CA LEU A 115 1.73 -14.01 -3.94
C LEU A 115 2.40 -13.27 -5.09
N MET A 116 2.91 -13.97 -6.11
CA MET A 116 3.50 -13.35 -7.29
C MET A 116 2.48 -12.53 -8.09
N THR A 117 1.29 -13.08 -8.36
CA THR A 117 0.24 -12.34 -9.09
C THR A 117 -0.20 -11.10 -8.32
N PHE A 118 -0.43 -11.23 -7.01
CA PHE A 118 -0.83 -10.11 -6.17
C PHE A 118 0.27 -9.05 -6.08
N THR A 119 1.53 -9.46 -5.89
CA THR A 119 2.68 -8.54 -5.81
C THR A 119 2.82 -7.74 -7.10
N CYS A 120 2.85 -8.41 -8.25
CA CYS A 120 2.96 -7.76 -9.56
C CYS A 120 1.82 -6.76 -9.79
N PHE A 121 0.59 -7.15 -9.46
CA PHE A 121 -0.57 -6.27 -9.57
C PHE A 121 -0.47 -5.06 -8.63
N SER A 122 -0.19 -5.30 -7.34
CA SER A 122 -0.12 -4.24 -6.33
C SER A 122 0.97 -3.23 -6.67
N LEU A 123 2.08 -3.68 -7.25
CA LEU A 123 3.17 -2.82 -7.70
C LEU A 123 2.73 -1.96 -8.87
N ALA A 124 2.12 -2.55 -9.89
CA ALA A 124 1.63 -1.80 -11.04
C ALA A 124 0.57 -0.75 -10.64
N THR A 125 -0.38 -1.08 -9.78
CA THR A 125 -1.44 -0.14 -9.38
C THR A 125 -0.98 0.92 -8.40
N SER A 126 -0.11 0.58 -7.45
CA SER A 126 0.48 1.57 -6.54
C SER A 126 1.30 2.58 -7.33
N PHE A 127 2.15 2.11 -8.26
CA PHE A 127 2.94 2.99 -9.11
C PHE A 127 2.06 3.93 -9.93
N LEU A 128 1.03 3.39 -10.59
CA LEU A 128 0.14 4.20 -11.43
C LEU A 128 -0.67 5.21 -10.62
N SER A 129 -1.12 4.82 -9.43
CA SER A 129 -1.87 5.69 -8.51
C SER A 129 -0.99 6.82 -7.98
N ILE A 130 0.23 6.51 -7.51
CA ILE A 130 1.19 7.52 -7.04
C ILE A 130 1.57 8.46 -8.18
N TYR A 131 1.86 7.93 -9.37
CA TYR A 131 2.21 8.74 -10.54
C TYR A 131 1.09 9.71 -10.94
N PHE A 132 -0.16 9.24 -11.01
CA PHE A 132 -1.29 10.12 -11.32
C PHE A 132 -1.58 11.14 -10.20
N SER A 133 -1.41 10.75 -8.95
CA SER A 133 -1.51 11.65 -7.79
C SER A 133 -0.48 12.78 -7.84
N TYR A 134 0.78 12.42 -8.11
CA TYR A 134 1.89 13.35 -8.29
C TYR A 134 1.64 14.32 -9.46
N MET A 135 1.24 13.79 -10.62
CA MET A 135 0.87 14.56 -11.80
C MET A 135 -0.27 15.55 -11.50
N ALA A 136 -1.34 15.09 -10.85
CA ALA A 136 -2.50 15.91 -10.54
C ALA A 136 -2.18 17.04 -9.56
N MET A 137 -1.30 16.78 -8.59
CA MET A 137 -0.77 17.78 -7.66
C MET A 137 -0.04 18.89 -8.41
N HIS A 138 0.92 18.56 -9.27
CA HIS A 138 1.69 19.58 -10.01
C HIS A 138 0.86 20.31 -11.06
N LEU A 139 -0.14 19.65 -11.66
CA LEU A 139 -1.13 20.33 -12.50
C LEU A 139 -1.97 21.36 -11.70
N ALA A 140 -2.26 21.09 -10.43
CA ALA A 140 -2.96 22.04 -9.57
C ALA A 140 -2.09 23.26 -9.22
N LEU A 141 -0.79 23.03 -8.96
CA LEU A 141 0.23 24.05 -8.67
C LEU A 141 0.53 24.96 -9.88
N GLY A 142 0.37 24.45 -11.10
CA GLY A 142 0.58 25.23 -12.32
C GLY A 142 2.03 25.70 -12.46
N LYS A 143 2.25 27.02 -12.52
CA LYS A 143 3.58 27.62 -12.72
C LYS A 143 4.54 27.44 -11.55
N GLU A 144 4.00 27.19 -10.36
CA GLU A 144 4.79 26.95 -9.14
C GLU A 144 5.11 25.45 -8.95
N GLY A 145 4.57 24.58 -9.82
CA GLY A 145 4.78 23.14 -9.78
C GLY A 145 6.01 22.71 -10.61
N LEU A 146 6.53 21.52 -10.31
CA LEU A 146 7.50 20.86 -11.18
C LEU A 146 6.84 20.50 -12.51
N ASP A 147 7.62 20.58 -13.59
CA ASP A 147 7.17 20.12 -14.90
C ASP A 147 6.78 18.65 -14.82
N PRO A 148 5.51 18.29 -15.12
CA PRO A 148 5.03 16.94 -14.86
C PRO A 148 5.67 15.86 -15.73
N ILE A 149 6.35 16.25 -16.82
CA ILE A 149 6.97 15.38 -17.81
C ILE A 149 8.49 15.26 -17.58
N LEU A 150 9.13 16.30 -17.04
CA LEU A 150 10.58 16.38 -16.79
C LEU A 150 10.84 16.34 -15.28
N LEU A 151 10.49 15.21 -14.67
CA LEU A 151 10.71 14.96 -13.25
C LEU A 151 12.20 14.83 -12.93
N ASN A 152 12.63 15.48 -11.85
CA ASN A 152 13.99 15.34 -11.31
C ASN A 152 14.24 13.89 -10.82
N GLN A 153 15.51 13.48 -10.77
CA GLN A 153 15.94 12.17 -10.27
C GLN A 153 15.46 11.92 -8.83
N ALA A 154 15.42 12.97 -8.00
CA ALA A 154 14.93 12.90 -6.62
C ALA A 154 13.43 12.53 -6.58
N ALA A 155 12.60 13.17 -7.40
CA ALA A 155 11.16 12.90 -7.49
C ALA A 155 10.89 11.45 -7.93
N TRP A 156 11.62 10.96 -8.94
CA TRP A 156 11.53 9.56 -9.37
C TRP A 156 11.90 8.58 -8.25
N SER A 157 12.97 8.88 -7.50
CA SER A 157 13.37 8.05 -6.37
C SER A 157 12.28 7.98 -5.30
N LEU A 158 11.66 9.12 -4.96
CA LEU A 158 10.59 9.18 -3.96
C LEU A 158 9.34 8.42 -4.40
N ILE A 159 8.92 8.55 -5.67
CA ILE A 159 7.80 7.79 -6.24
C ILE A 159 8.06 6.29 -6.12
N LEU A 160 9.27 5.83 -6.44
CA LEU A 160 9.64 4.42 -6.34
C LEU A 160 9.66 3.92 -4.89
N TRP A 161 10.22 4.70 -3.96
CA TRP A 161 10.22 4.34 -2.54
C TRP A 161 8.81 4.31 -1.95
N LYS A 162 7.95 5.27 -2.27
CA LYS A 162 6.54 5.25 -1.84
C LYS A 162 5.80 4.05 -2.42
N THR A 163 6.03 3.75 -3.69
CA THR A 163 5.45 2.57 -4.36
C THR A 163 5.86 1.30 -3.62
N LEU A 164 7.16 1.15 -3.33
CA LEU A 164 7.68 0.00 -2.61
C LEU A 164 7.01 -0.13 -1.23
N SER A 165 6.96 0.95 -0.45
CA SER A 165 6.32 0.98 0.87
C SER A 165 4.84 0.53 0.80
N LEU A 166 4.04 1.09 -0.11
CA LEU A 166 2.64 0.72 -0.28
C LEU A 166 2.48 -0.75 -0.68
N THR A 167 3.33 -1.25 -1.59
CA THR A 167 3.28 -2.66 -2.00
C THR A 167 3.60 -3.61 -0.86
N LEU A 168 4.61 -3.31 -0.03
CA LEU A 168 4.96 -4.13 1.12
C LEU A 168 3.82 -4.17 2.15
N LEU A 169 3.17 -3.02 2.42
CA LEU A 169 1.99 -2.95 3.28
C LEU A 169 0.79 -3.73 2.69
N GLY A 170 0.60 -3.65 1.37
CA GLY A 170 -0.39 -4.44 0.66
C GLY A 170 -0.15 -5.95 0.79
N ILE A 171 1.10 -6.41 0.59
CA ILE A 171 1.47 -7.83 0.75
C ILE A 171 1.25 -8.28 2.19
N LEU A 172 1.61 -7.46 3.17
CA LEU A 172 1.38 -7.76 4.58
C LEU A 172 -0.12 -7.94 4.87
N SER A 173 -0.96 -7.04 4.37
CA SER A 173 -2.42 -7.13 4.50
C SER A 173 -2.98 -8.41 3.86
N PHE A 174 -2.51 -8.75 2.65
CA PHE A 174 -2.89 -9.98 1.96
C PHE A 174 -2.51 -11.23 2.77
N LEU A 175 -1.29 -11.26 3.32
CA LEU A 175 -0.82 -12.35 4.16
C LEU A 175 -1.59 -12.47 5.47
N LEU A 176 -1.97 -11.35 6.09
CA LEU A 176 -2.83 -11.34 7.28
C LEU A 176 -4.24 -11.85 6.97
N GLY A 177 -4.81 -11.47 5.82
CA GLY A 177 -6.10 -11.99 5.35
C GLY A 177 -6.07 -13.50 5.13
N LEU A 178 -4.99 -14.01 4.52
CA LEU A 178 -4.75 -15.44 4.36
C LEU A 178 -4.55 -16.16 5.71
N LEU A 179 -3.76 -15.56 6.60
CA LEU A 179 -3.46 -16.11 7.92
C LEU A 179 -4.74 -16.24 8.73
N ALA A 180 -5.51 -15.17 8.83
CA ALA A 180 -6.70 -15.08 9.68
C ALA A 180 -7.93 -15.76 9.05
N ARG A 181 -7.93 -15.99 7.73
CA ARG A 181 -9.10 -16.46 6.96
C ARG A 181 -10.29 -15.51 7.02
N THR A 182 -10.05 -14.25 7.36
CA THR A 182 -11.04 -13.19 7.45
C THR A 182 -10.39 -11.87 7.09
N MET A 183 -11.16 -10.97 6.47
CA MET A 183 -10.70 -9.62 6.16
C MET A 183 -10.60 -8.75 7.42
N LEU A 184 -11.27 -9.12 8.52
CA LEU A 184 -11.36 -8.27 9.72
C LEU A 184 -10.00 -8.02 10.36
N VAL A 185 -9.11 -9.01 10.40
CA VAL A 185 -7.79 -8.87 11.02
C VAL A 185 -6.90 -7.84 10.31
N PRO A 186 -6.65 -7.92 8.98
CA PRO A 186 -5.86 -6.89 8.31
C PRO A 186 -6.51 -5.50 8.40
N LEU A 187 -7.85 -5.42 8.35
CA LEU A 187 -8.56 -4.15 8.46
C LEU A 187 -8.38 -3.51 9.84
N LEU A 188 -8.66 -4.24 10.92
CA LEU A 188 -8.55 -3.72 12.29
C LEU A 188 -7.11 -3.46 12.72
N PHE A 189 -6.15 -4.15 12.11
CA PHE A 189 -4.74 -3.96 12.44
C PHE A 189 -4.12 -2.79 11.66
N LEU A 190 -4.26 -2.75 10.33
CA LEU A 190 -3.52 -1.79 9.49
C LEU A 190 -4.27 -0.49 9.24
N VAL A 191 -5.60 -0.51 9.08
CA VAL A 191 -6.37 0.70 8.74
C VAL A 191 -6.27 1.77 9.83
N PRO A 192 -6.43 1.46 11.13
CA PRO A 192 -6.23 2.46 12.18
C PRO A 192 -4.83 3.05 12.16
N GLN A 193 -3.81 2.23 11.91
CA GLN A 193 -2.42 2.70 11.85
C GLN A 193 -2.23 3.73 10.73
N ILE A 194 -2.79 3.48 9.55
CA ILE A 194 -2.79 4.42 8.41
C ILE A 194 -3.55 5.70 8.74
N TYR A 195 -4.64 5.61 9.50
CA TYR A 195 -5.40 6.78 9.98
C TYR A 195 -4.77 7.42 11.23
N ASN A 196 -3.44 7.47 11.31
CA ASN A 196 -2.65 8.16 12.33
C ASN A 196 -2.43 7.43 13.68
N LEU A 197 -3.06 6.28 13.94
CA LEU A 197 -2.78 5.52 15.17
C LEU A 197 -1.32 5.01 15.21
N GLY A 198 -0.72 4.71 14.05
CA GLY A 198 0.67 4.25 13.97
C GLY A 198 1.62 5.36 14.38
N ASN A 199 1.47 6.55 13.80
CA ASN A 199 2.22 7.74 14.16
C ASN A 199 2.04 8.13 15.63
N TYR A 200 0.81 8.11 16.14
CA TYR A 200 0.53 8.38 17.55
C TYR A 200 1.28 7.42 18.47
N LEU A 201 1.24 6.12 18.19
CA LEU A 201 1.96 5.12 18.96
C LEU A 201 3.48 5.29 18.84
N ALA A 202 4.00 5.62 17.65
CA ALA A 202 5.43 5.86 17.46
C ALA A 202 5.93 7.07 18.27
N ALA A 203 5.13 8.12 18.40
CA ALA A 203 5.46 9.30 19.20
C ALA A 203 5.40 9.04 20.71
N HIS A 204 4.49 8.18 21.17
CA HIS A 204 4.23 7.96 22.61
C HIS A 204 4.87 6.68 23.17
N THR A 205 5.32 5.76 22.33
CA THR A 205 5.87 4.46 22.75
C THR A 205 7.08 4.06 21.93
N SER A 206 8.09 3.48 22.60
CA SER A 206 9.33 3.03 21.95
C SER A 206 9.13 1.91 20.93
N TRP A 207 8.10 1.08 21.10
CA TRP A 207 7.77 -0.01 20.19
C TRP A 207 6.90 0.43 19.00
N GLY A 208 6.20 1.58 19.11
CA GLY A 208 5.30 2.07 18.08
C GLY A 208 6.01 2.40 16.76
N ALA A 209 7.29 2.82 16.82
CA ALA A 209 8.11 3.06 15.64
C ALA A 209 8.38 1.80 14.79
N TYR A 210 8.23 0.61 15.36
CA TYR A 210 8.42 -0.67 14.67
C TYR A 210 7.12 -1.25 14.07
N LEU A 211 6.02 -0.52 14.16
CA LEU A 211 4.77 -0.91 13.52
C LEU A 211 4.88 -0.81 11.98
N PRO A 212 4.08 -1.59 11.22
CA PRO A 212 4.15 -1.60 9.77
C PRO A 212 3.95 -0.23 9.12
N GLN A 213 2.95 0.55 9.53
CA GLN A 213 2.70 1.85 8.89
C GLN A 213 3.81 2.88 9.19
N PRO A 214 4.26 3.08 10.45
CA PRO A 214 5.40 3.94 10.74
C PRO A 214 6.66 3.54 9.98
N ALA A 215 6.95 2.23 9.88
CA ALA A 215 8.07 1.74 9.08
C ALA A 215 7.91 2.06 7.59
N GLY A 216 6.68 2.16 7.10
CA GLY A 216 6.36 2.58 5.74
C GLY A 216 6.62 4.07 5.47
N GLU A 217 6.57 4.94 6.48
CA GLU A 217 6.87 6.37 6.34
C GLU A 217 8.38 6.65 6.29
N LEU A 218 9.22 5.79 6.88
CA LEU A 218 10.69 5.90 6.83
C LEU A 218 11.26 5.91 5.40
N PHE A 219 10.51 5.43 4.42
CA PHE A 219 10.89 5.39 3.01
C PHE A 219 10.86 6.75 2.33
N THR A 220 9.93 7.61 2.73
CA THR A 220 9.67 8.92 2.11
C THR A 220 9.40 9.96 3.18
N ALA A 221 10.16 9.90 4.28
CA ALA A 221 10.05 10.85 5.37
C ALA A 221 10.44 12.24 4.85
N THR A 222 9.53 13.20 5.01
CA THR A 222 9.77 14.59 4.62
C THR A 222 10.67 15.27 5.66
N PRO A 223 11.38 16.36 5.30
CA PRO A 223 12.23 17.09 6.25
C PRO A 223 11.49 17.65 7.48
N THR A 224 10.19 17.85 7.35
CA THR A 224 9.27 18.34 8.41
C THR A 224 8.72 17.20 9.27
N SER A 225 8.80 15.95 8.80
CA SER A 225 8.23 14.80 9.50
C SER A 225 8.99 14.44 10.77
N GLN A 226 8.29 13.81 11.71
CA GLN A 226 8.89 13.24 12.94
C GLN A 226 9.89 12.10 12.69
N TYR A 227 10.04 11.65 11.45
CA TYR A 227 10.87 10.51 11.08
C TYR A 227 12.14 10.95 10.35
N ALA A 228 13.27 10.32 10.67
CA ALA A 228 14.47 10.46 9.84
C ALA A 228 14.34 9.59 8.58
N ASN A 229 14.60 10.17 7.41
CA ASN A 229 14.59 9.43 6.14
C ASN A 229 15.65 8.32 6.16
N ASN A 230 15.19 7.07 6.32
CA ASN A 230 16.03 5.89 6.38
C ASN A 230 15.31 4.70 5.72
N PRO A 231 15.33 4.63 4.38
CA PRO A 231 14.56 3.65 3.63
C PRO A 231 15.04 2.21 3.90
N LEU A 232 16.32 2.02 4.20
CA LEU A 232 16.88 0.71 4.55
C LEU A 232 16.31 0.20 5.88
N GLN A 233 16.18 1.07 6.88
CA GLN A 233 15.56 0.69 8.16
C GLN A 233 14.09 0.33 7.98
N GLY A 234 13.33 1.11 7.20
CA GLY A 234 11.93 0.78 6.86
C GLY A 234 11.81 -0.58 6.18
N LEU A 235 12.71 -0.90 5.24
CA LEU A 235 12.75 -2.18 4.53
C LEU A 235 13.07 -3.34 5.48
N LEU A 236 14.01 -3.18 6.41
CA LEU A 236 14.33 -4.21 7.40
C LEU A 236 13.14 -4.50 8.31
N ILE A 237 12.45 -3.47 8.81
CA ILE A 237 11.30 -3.63 9.71
C ILE A 237 10.13 -4.28 8.97
N LEU A 238 9.73 -3.76 7.80
CA LEU A 238 8.66 -4.36 7.00
C LEU A 238 9.04 -5.77 6.51
N GLY A 239 10.30 -5.98 6.14
CA GLY A 239 10.83 -7.28 5.76
C GLY A 239 10.69 -8.30 6.90
N ALA A 240 11.02 -7.91 8.14
CA ALA A 240 10.84 -8.77 9.30
C ALA A 240 9.36 -9.14 9.52
N TRP A 241 8.45 -8.17 9.42
CA TRP A 241 7.00 -8.42 9.50
C TRP A 241 6.53 -9.40 8.41
N LEU A 242 6.97 -9.20 7.17
CA LEU A 242 6.63 -10.08 6.05
C LEU A 242 7.19 -11.49 6.22
N LEU A 243 8.40 -11.64 6.76
CA LEU A 243 8.99 -12.94 7.04
C LEU A 243 8.23 -13.68 8.14
N VAL A 244 7.91 -13.00 9.24
CA VAL A 244 7.17 -13.60 10.37
C VAL A 244 5.76 -14.00 9.94
N ILE A 245 4.98 -13.06 9.40
CA ILE A 245 3.60 -13.34 8.98
C ILE A 245 3.58 -14.28 7.78
N GLY A 246 4.47 -14.10 6.80
CA GLY A 246 4.59 -14.98 5.63
C GLY A 246 4.97 -16.41 6.00
N GLY A 247 5.87 -16.58 6.98
CA GLY A 247 6.22 -17.88 7.55
C GLY A 247 5.03 -18.54 8.25
N MET A 248 4.34 -17.82 9.12
CA MET A 248 3.13 -18.30 9.81
C MET A 248 2.03 -18.69 8.81
N THR A 249 1.78 -17.85 7.80
CA THR A 249 0.78 -18.11 6.74
C THR A 249 1.15 -19.34 5.94
N SER A 250 2.42 -19.48 5.54
CA SER A 250 2.89 -20.64 4.77
C SER A 250 2.74 -21.93 5.58
N LEU A 251 3.15 -21.94 6.85
CA LEU A 251 2.99 -23.09 7.73
C LEU A 251 1.52 -23.46 7.93
N ARG A 252 0.66 -22.47 8.17
CA ARG A 252 -0.78 -22.70 8.33
C ARG A 252 -1.40 -23.25 7.04
N PHE A 253 -1.06 -22.68 5.88
CA PHE A 253 -1.58 -23.10 4.58
C PHE A 253 -1.18 -24.55 4.22
N LEU A 254 0.02 -24.98 4.60
CA LEU A 254 0.49 -26.33 4.37
C LEU A 254 -0.10 -27.35 5.34
N LYS A 255 -0.22 -26.98 6.63
CA LYS A 255 -0.67 -27.91 7.67
C LYS A 255 -2.19 -28.03 7.80
N THR A 256 -2.95 -27.01 7.39
CA THR A 256 -4.40 -27.07 7.58
C THR A 256 -5.06 -27.96 6.54
N ASP A 257 -5.71 -29.00 7.04
CA ASP A 257 -6.56 -29.85 6.23
C ASP A 257 -7.82 -29.10 5.82
N LEU A 258 -8.26 -29.30 4.57
CA LEU A 258 -9.43 -28.60 4.01
C LEU A 258 -10.74 -29.38 4.21
N GLY A 259 -10.63 -30.49 4.94
CA GLY A 259 -11.75 -31.26 5.47
C GLY A 259 -12.18 -30.69 6.82
N GLY A 260 -13.33 -30.02 6.86
CA GLY A 260 -13.97 -29.65 8.12
C GLY A 260 -14.84 -28.41 8.05
N ARG A 261 -16.16 -28.66 8.01
CA ARG A 261 -17.33 -27.80 8.28
C ARG A 261 -17.10 -26.27 8.26
N TYR A 262 -17.67 -25.65 7.23
CA TYR A 262 -18.04 -24.23 7.23
C TYR A 262 -19.39 -24.09 7.93
#